data_AF-M6D3F0-F1
#
_entry.id   AF-M6D3F0-F1
#
_cell.length_a   1.000
_cell.length_b   1.000
_cell.length_c   1.000
_cell.angle_alpha   90.00
_cell.angle_beta   90.00
_cell.angle_gamma   90.00
#
_symmetry.space_group_name_H-M   'P 1'
#
loop_
_entity.id
_entity.type
_entity.pdbx_description
1 polymer ?
#
loop_
_entity_poly.entity_id
_entity_poly.type
_entity_poly.pdbx_seq_one_letter_code
_entity_poly.pdbx_strand_id
1 'polypeptide(L)'
;MRSHRLTFGASAALRACFATLAWASPHFALSLVLQSKSRAKSFGLAKRRNTLVVIRHARVFTDTNIDNMKKDNFFPKRTVQNLKGERGVIEFAKLINSELGWIFRKTELEHDYGIDGYIDIVLEDGFVSGKTVAVQIKYGESYFKQKSHNGFWYTGKTKHLNYYLNLDFPLLLVIINSTGAYWVEFDIEQTEKISSGWRISVPTANKLDASSRSVIEDLVGEVQDYKAHIEAKWYYDDLMKNKASIILFDISREAFKNMDISYTVRFFNRLLGNDSLALHCQGKIEIMTSAYDADPRELYEIQEVRDYIAQLEPIVKYWFFFAPTHLKSATLRLLLLCAYFHKDSDGLWKPIKRDFKDFLESNFIGLNSLTERLGISQERNKQISEAIFAYLNHHFG
;
A
#
# COMPACT_ATOMS: atom_id res chain seq x y z
N MET A 1 13.00 4.88 -41.76
CA MET A 1 12.37 5.12 -40.44
C MET A 1 13.34 5.89 -39.57
N ARG A 2 12.98 7.09 -39.06
CA ARG A 2 13.82 7.79 -38.08
C ARG A 2 13.87 6.94 -36.80
N SER A 3 15.04 6.41 -36.44
CA SER A 3 15.26 5.76 -35.15
C SER A 3 15.15 6.83 -34.07
N HIS A 4 14.08 6.77 -33.28
CA HIS A 4 13.94 7.60 -32.10
C HIS A 4 14.63 6.88 -30.93
N ARG A 5 15.71 7.50 -30.44
CA ARG A 5 16.45 7.10 -29.23
C ARG A 5 15.91 7.91 -28.06
N LEU A 6 15.71 7.24 -26.94
CA LEU A 6 15.25 7.85 -25.70
C LEU A 6 16.31 7.67 -24.62
N THR A 7 16.71 8.76 -23.93
CA THR A 7 17.70 8.70 -22.85
C THR A 7 17.05 8.93 -21.49
N PHE A 8 17.29 8.03 -20.53
CA PHE A 8 16.91 8.18 -19.12
C PHE A 8 18.15 8.35 -18.25
N GLY A 9 18.06 9.09 -17.13
CA GLY A 9 19.09 9.11 -16.09
C GLY A 9 20.08 10.29 -16.11
N ALA A 10 20.23 11.02 -17.22
CA ALA A 10 21.20 12.12 -17.35
C ALA A 10 20.83 13.41 -16.57
N SER A 11 19.54 13.71 -16.37
CA SER A 11 19.07 14.93 -15.71
C SER A 11 18.61 14.69 -14.28
N ALA A 12 19.01 15.56 -13.36
CA ALA A 12 18.57 15.53 -11.95
C ALA A 12 17.03 15.63 -11.81
N ALA A 13 16.37 16.42 -12.67
CA ALA A 13 14.91 16.54 -12.68
C ALA A 13 14.23 15.23 -13.11
N LEU A 14 14.79 14.54 -14.11
CA LEU A 14 14.31 13.22 -14.53
C LEU A 14 14.51 12.19 -13.39
N ARG A 15 15.68 12.17 -12.75
CA ARG A 15 15.95 11.29 -11.59
C ARG A 15 14.98 11.57 -10.44
N ALA A 16 14.67 12.83 -10.15
CA ALA A 16 13.71 13.23 -9.11
C ALA A 16 12.27 12.79 -9.45
N CYS A 17 11.79 13.06 -10.67
CA CYS A 17 10.48 12.59 -11.13
C CYS A 17 10.36 11.06 -11.04
N PHE A 18 11.40 10.32 -11.44
CA PHE A 18 11.41 8.86 -11.32
C PHE A 18 11.54 8.35 -9.88
N ALA A 19 12.23 9.07 -9.00
CA ALA A 19 12.33 8.74 -7.58
C ALA A 19 10.99 8.95 -6.85
N THR A 20 10.25 10.02 -7.18
CA THR A 20 8.92 10.31 -6.60
C THR A 20 7.79 9.41 -7.10
N LEU A 21 8.01 8.69 -8.20
CA LEU A 21 7.04 7.70 -8.73
C LEU A 21 7.10 6.34 -8.03
N ALA A 22 7.99 6.19 -7.04
CA ALA A 22 7.98 5.07 -6.12
C ALA A 22 6.89 5.30 -5.07
N TRP A 23 5.68 4.85 -5.36
CA TRP A 23 4.72 4.60 -4.29
C TRP A 23 5.32 3.57 -3.31
N ALA A 24 4.87 3.70 -2.06
CA ALA A 24 5.37 3.04 -0.86
C ALA A 24 5.61 1.52 -0.97
N SER A 25 6.48 1.07 -0.06
CA SER A 25 6.89 -0.30 0.26
C SER A 25 5.85 -1.43 0.05
N PRO A 26 6.26 -2.68 -0.27
CA PRO A 26 5.40 -3.84 -0.54
C PRO A 26 4.48 -4.35 0.59
N HIS A 27 4.14 -3.54 1.60
CA HIS A 27 3.33 -4.00 2.73
C HIS A 27 1.82 -4.15 2.44
N PHE A 28 1.37 -3.94 1.19
CA PHE A 28 -0.05 -4.06 0.82
C PHE A 28 -0.40 -5.27 -0.06
N ALA A 29 0.52 -6.23 -0.23
CA ALA A 29 0.31 -7.42 -1.07
C ALA A 29 0.36 -8.75 -0.30
N LEU A 30 -0.26 -8.81 0.89
CA LEU A 30 -0.49 -10.07 1.60
C LEU A 30 -1.94 -10.23 2.06
N SER A 31 -2.88 -10.24 1.11
CA SER A 31 -4.20 -10.86 1.31
C SER A 31 -4.85 -11.16 -0.03
N LEU A 32 -4.28 -12.08 -0.82
CA LEU A 32 -5.03 -12.72 -1.90
C LEU A 32 -4.38 -14.00 -2.44
N VAL A 33 -4.18 -15.02 -1.61
CA VAL A 33 -4.12 -16.41 -2.12
C VAL A 33 -4.68 -17.33 -1.04
N LEU A 34 -5.83 -17.93 -1.32
CA LEU A 34 -6.18 -19.34 -1.08
C LEU A 34 -7.70 -19.53 -1.21
N GLN A 35 -8.23 -19.39 -2.43
CA GLN A 35 -9.42 -20.14 -2.83
C GLN A 35 -9.00 -21.20 -3.85
N SER A 36 -8.74 -22.40 -3.37
CA SER A 36 -8.86 -23.60 -4.20
C SER A 36 -9.31 -24.78 -3.34
N LYS A 37 -10.57 -25.20 -3.52
CA LYS A 37 -10.95 -26.56 -3.92
C LYS A 37 -12.45 -26.77 -3.82
N SER A 38 -12.96 -27.53 -4.79
CA SER A 38 -14.35 -27.92 -4.95
C SER A 38 -14.67 -29.24 -4.24
N ARG A 39 -15.98 -29.45 -4.03
CA ARG A 39 -16.75 -30.70 -3.81
C ARG A 39 -16.96 -31.24 -2.36
N ALA A 40 -18.23 -31.06 -1.94
CA ALA A 40 -19.20 -32.05 -1.47
C ALA A 40 -18.94 -32.90 -0.20
N LYS A 41 -19.84 -32.77 0.80
CA LYS A 41 -20.92 -33.74 1.10
C LYS A 41 -21.74 -33.29 2.32
N SER A 42 -23.05 -33.18 2.15
CA SER A 42 -24.07 -33.15 3.19
C SER A 42 -24.23 -34.52 3.86
N PHE A 43 -24.52 -34.58 5.17
CA PHE A 43 -25.58 -35.41 5.79
C PHE A 43 -25.58 -35.31 7.34
N GLY A 44 -26.79 -35.21 7.92
CA GLY A 44 -27.14 -35.51 9.32
C GLY A 44 -27.10 -34.30 10.27
N LEU A 45 -28.12 -33.94 11.05
CA LEU A 45 -29.32 -34.64 11.53
C LEU A 45 -30.41 -33.60 11.88
N ALA A 46 -31.51 -33.57 11.13
CA ALA A 46 -32.73 -32.87 11.51
C ALA A 46 -33.55 -33.79 12.44
N LYS A 47 -33.53 -33.50 13.74
CA LYS A 47 -34.45 -34.12 14.70
C LYS A 47 -35.78 -33.36 14.64
N ARG A 48 -36.77 -33.97 13.97
CA ARG A 48 -38.18 -33.57 14.01
C ARG A 48 -38.61 -33.34 15.47
N ARG A 49 -39.15 -32.17 15.78
CA ARG A 49 -40.04 -31.98 16.93
C ARG A 49 -41.38 -31.47 16.42
N ASN A 50 -42.39 -32.27 16.74
CA ASN A 50 -43.78 -32.17 16.35
C ASN A 50 -44.39 -30.81 16.71
N THR A 51 -45.21 -30.32 15.80
CA THR A 51 -46.27 -29.35 16.04
C THR A 51 -47.22 -29.90 17.11
N LEU A 52 -47.09 -29.40 18.34
CA LEU A 52 -48.05 -29.60 19.41
C LEU A 52 -49.06 -28.45 19.35
N VAL A 53 -50.24 -28.73 18.79
CA VAL A 53 -51.43 -27.91 19.00
C VAL A 53 -51.83 -28.11 20.46
N VAL A 54 -51.65 -27.07 21.27
CA VAL A 54 -52.15 -27.05 22.65
C VAL A 54 -53.48 -26.30 22.65
N ILE A 55 -54.58 -27.03 22.72
CA ILE A 55 -55.90 -26.49 23.08
C ILE A 55 -55.86 -26.22 24.59
N ARG A 56 -55.79 -24.96 25.01
CA ARG A 56 -56.01 -24.58 26.41
C ARG A 56 -57.47 -24.23 26.63
N HIS A 57 -58.07 -24.91 27.62
CA HIS A 57 -59.41 -24.67 28.12
C HIS A 57 -59.57 -23.20 28.55
N ALA A 58 -60.64 -22.56 28.07
CA ALA A 58 -61.07 -21.26 28.56
C ALA A 58 -61.45 -21.39 30.04
N ARG A 59 -60.70 -20.71 30.91
CA ARG A 59 -61.06 -20.51 32.31
C ARG A 59 -61.65 -19.10 32.40
N VAL A 60 -62.95 -19.01 32.64
CA VAL A 60 -63.63 -17.75 32.94
C VAL A 60 -63.04 -17.22 34.24
N PHE A 61 -62.33 -16.10 34.18
CA PHE A 61 -61.94 -15.31 35.34
C PHE A 61 -63.00 -14.22 35.54
N THR A 62 -63.61 -14.21 36.71
CA THR A 62 -64.55 -13.18 37.16
C THR A 62 -63.79 -11.88 37.49
N ASP A 63 -64.36 -10.75 37.07
CA ASP A 63 -63.86 -9.38 37.22
C ASP A 63 -63.80 -8.89 38.69
N THR A 64 -62.77 -9.28 39.44
CA THR A 64 -62.56 -8.69 40.79
C THR A 64 -61.11 -8.31 41.14
N ASN A 65 -60.19 -8.20 40.17
CA ASN A 65 -58.80 -7.83 40.47
C ASN A 65 -58.11 -6.98 39.37
N ILE A 66 -58.73 -5.88 38.94
CA ILE A 66 -58.16 -4.99 37.90
C ILE A 66 -57.36 -3.80 38.47
N ASP A 67 -57.41 -3.50 39.76
CA ASP A 67 -56.86 -2.23 40.28
C ASP A 67 -55.43 -2.26 40.85
N ASN A 68 -54.67 -3.37 40.74
CA ASN A 68 -53.30 -3.42 41.29
C ASN A 68 -52.23 -4.12 40.44
N MET A 69 -52.42 -4.23 39.12
CA MET A 69 -51.29 -4.57 38.23
C MET A 69 -50.60 -3.28 37.78
N LYS A 70 -49.34 -3.08 38.19
CA LYS A 70 -48.42 -2.20 37.44
C LYS A 70 -48.59 -2.56 35.97
N LYS A 71 -48.94 -1.58 35.13
CA LYS A 71 -49.07 -1.77 33.68
C LYS A 71 -47.72 -2.22 33.12
N ASP A 72 -47.52 -3.53 33.07
CA ASP A 72 -46.49 -4.14 32.25
C ASP A 72 -46.92 -3.95 30.80
N ASN A 73 -46.54 -2.80 30.25
CA ASN A 73 -46.71 -2.52 28.84
C ASN A 73 -45.78 -3.46 28.07
N PHE A 74 -46.34 -4.46 27.37
CA PHE A 74 -45.63 -5.43 26.53
C PHE A 74 -45.06 -4.83 25.23
N PHE A 75 -44.95 -3.50 25.14
CA PHE A 75 -44.34 -2.82 24.00
C PHE A 75 -42.82 -2.77 24.14
N PRO A 76 -42.06 -2.86 23.03
CA PRO A 76 -40.63 -2.59 23.03
C PRO A 76 -40.35 -1.22 23.66
N LYS A 77 -39.54 -1.21 24.72
CA LYS A 77 -39.23 0.01 25.46
C LYS A 77 -37.97 0.63 24.91
N ARG A 78 -38.09 1.84 24.34
CA ARG A 78 -36.91 2.67 24.05
C ARG A 78 -36.23 3.02 25.37
N THR A 79 -34.97 2.62 25.53
CA THR A 79 -34.23 2.90 26.76
C THR A 79 -33.67 4.32 26.77
N VAL A 80 -33.39 4.86 27.95
CA VAL A 80 -32.68 6.14 28.11
C VAL A 80 -31.29 6.10 27.45
N GLN A 81 -30.67 4.92 27.41
CA GLN A 81 -29.39 4.72 26.75
C GLN A 81 -29.52 4.88 25.23
N ASN A 82 -30.58 4.31 24.63
CA ASN A 82 -30.85 4.46 23.19
C ASN A 82 -31.05 5.94 22.83
N LEU A 83 -31.82 6.68 23.65
CA LEU A 83 -32.04 8.13 23.47
C LEU A 83 -30.75 8.93 23.56
N LYS A 84 -29.88 8.65 24.54
CA LYS A 84 -28.61 9.35 24.72
C LYS A 84 -27.62 9.08 23.60
N GLY A 85 -27.49 7.82 23.17
CA GLY A 85 -26.63 7.44 22.06
C GLY A 85 -27.04 8.14 20.76
N GLU A 86 -28.33 8.12 20.44
CA GLU A 86 -28.85 8.78 19.24
C GLU A 86 -28.67 10.30 19.25
N ARG A 87 -28.94 10.97 20.38
CA ARG A 87 -28.66 12.40 20.54
C ARG A 87 -27.19 12.73 20.36
N GLY A 88 -26.30 11.94 20.96
CA GLY A 88 -24.86 12.11 20.83
C GLY A 88 -24.40 12.12 19.38
N VAL A 89 -24.88 11.14 18.60
CA VAL A 89 -24.56 11.04 17.18
C VAL A 89 -25.11 12.20 16.36
N ILE A 90 -26.33 12.68 16.65
CA ILE A 90 -26.95 13.80 15.93
C ILE A 90 -26.18 15.11 16.20
N GLU A 91 -25.90 15.42 17.46
CA GLU A 91 -25.15 16.63 17.83
C GLU A 91 -23.73 16.58 17.26
N PHE A 92 -23.09 15.42 17.30
CA PHE A 92 -21.78 15.23 16.70
C PHE A 92 -21.81 15.39 15.17
N ALA A 93 -22.79 14.80 14.49
CA ALA A 93 -22.92 14.95 13.04
C ALA A 93 -23.09 16.42 12.63
N LYS A 94 -23.85 17.20 13.40
CA LYS A 94 -23.99 18.65 13.18
C LYS A 94 -22.66 19.38 13.36
N LEU A 95 -21.94 19.10 14.44
CA LEU A 95 -20.62 19.69 14.70
C LEU A 95 -19.63 19.40 13.56
N ILE A 96 -19.51 18.13 13.16
CA ILE A 96 -18.58 17.73 12.09
C ILE A 96 -18.99 18.31 10.73
N ASN A 97 -20.26 18.17 10.33
CA ASN A 97 -20.70 18.54 8.99
C ASN A 97 -20.84 20.06 8.82
N SER A 98 -21.37 20.75 9.82
CA SER A 98 -21.71 22.17 9.68
C SER A 98 -20.65 23.12 10.23
N GLU A 99 -19.95 22.75 11.31
CA GLU A 99 -18.97 23.63 11.94
C GLU A 99 -17.55 23.34 11.46
N LEU A 100 -17.18 22.06 11.37
CA LEU A 100 -15.86 21.66 10.86
C LEU A 100 -15.84 21.48 9.34
N GLY A 101 -17.00 21.37 8.67
CA GLY A 101 -17.08 21.21 7.22
C GLY A 101 -16.59 19.85 6.70
N TRP A 102 -16.50 18.84 7.57
CA TRP A 102 -16.10 17.48 7.22
C TRP A 102 -17.31 16.58 7.00
N ILE A 103 -17.08 15.32 6.62
CA ILE A 103 -18.17 14.36 6.40
C ILE A 103 -18.19 13.36 7.54
N PHE A 104 -19.28 13.31 8.31
CA PHE A 104 -19.50 12.26 9.31
C PHE A 104 -20.29 11.08 8.72
N ARG A 105 -19.68 9.89 8.76
CA ARG A 105 -20.28 8.60 8.39
C ARG A 105 -20.58 7.78 9.65
N LYS A 106 -21.85 7.67 10.00
CA LYS A 106 -22.31 6.89 11.16
C LYS A 106 -22.13 5.38 10.93
N THR A 107 -21.68 4.64 11.92
CA THR A 107 -21.73 3.17 11.93
C THR A 107 -23.16 2.68 12.13
N GLU A 108 -23.60 1.74 11.29
CA GLU A 108 -24.90 1.09 11.45
C GLU A 108 -24.90 0.22 12.72
N LEU A 109 -26.05 0.13 13.41
CA LEU A 109 -26.16 -0.56 14.70
C LEU A 109 -25.75 -2.04 14.65
N GLU A 110 -25.93 -2.68 13.49
CA GLU A 110 -25.56 -4.09 13.26
C GLU A 110 -24.04 -4.29 13.20
N HIS A 111 -23.27 -3.20 13.10
CA HIS A 111 -21.82 -3.17 12.95
C HIS A 111 -21.12 -2.43 14.10
N ASP A 112 -21.81 -2.19 15.22
CA ASP A 112 -21.23 -1.54 16.40
C ASP A 112 -20.31 -2.51 17.17
N TYR A 113 -19.04 -2.49 16.78
CA TYR A 113 -17.94 -3.15 17.49
C TYR A 113 -17.19 -2.18 18.43
N GLY A 114 -17.83 -1.06 18.81
CA GLY A 114 -17.24 0.00 19.61
C GLY A 114 -16.61 1.13 18.80
N ILE A 115 -17.13 1.41 17.60
CA ILE A 115 -16.86 2.62 16.82
C ILE A 115 -18.20 3.18 16.36
N ASP A 116 -18.54 4.40 16.78
CA ASP A 116 -19.83 5.03 16.50
C ASP A 116 -19.88 5.66 15.10
N GLY A 117 -18.73 5.96 14.51
CA GLY A 117 -18.63 6.41 13.13
C GLY A 117 -17.22 6.78 12.69
N TYR A 118 -17.16 7.40 11.52
CA TYR A 118 -15.94 7.85 10.86
C TYR A 118 -16.12 9.29 10.37
N ILE A 119 -15.02 10.03 10.34
CA ILE A 119 -14.95 11.38 9.77
C ILE A 119 -14.05 11.32 8.55
N ASP A 120 -14.55 11.73 7.39
CA ASP A 120 -13.72 11.93 6.20
C ASP A 120 -13.32 13.40 6.11
N ILE A 121 -12.02 13.65 5.99
CA ILE A 121 -11.45 14.99 5.98
C ILE A 121 -11.69 15.64 4.62
N VAL A 122 -12.33 16.80 4.65
CA VAL A 122 -12.61 17.66 3.49
C VAL A 122 -11.67 18.86 3.54
N LEU A 123 -10.94 19.12 2.47
CA LEU A 123 -10.00 20.24 2.34
C LEU A 123 -10.72 21.59 2.29
N GLU A 124 -9.97 22.69 2.43
CA GLU A 124 -10.53 24.06 2.44
C GLU A 124 -11.30 24.41 1.15
N ASP A 125 -10.91 23.83 0.02
CA ASP A 125 -11.54 24.01 -1.29
C ASP A 125 -12.72 23.07 -1.56
N GLY A 126 -13.09 22.24 -0.57
CA GLY A 126 -14.22 21.33 -0.63
C GLY A 126 -13.91 19.95 -1.21
N PHE A 127 -12.67 19.64 -1.58
CA PHE A 127 -12.32 18.29 -2.02
C PHE A 127 -12.23 17.31 -0.85
N VAL A 128 -12.81 16.13 -1.01
CA VAL A 128 -12.69 15.03 -0.04
C VAL A 128 -11.33 14.36 -0.22
N SER A 129 -10.49 14.42 0.81
CA SER A 129 -9.08 14.00 0.73
C SER A 129 -8.85 12.48 0.69
N GLY A 130 -9.86 11.69 1.06
CA GLY A 130 -9.74 10.25 1.31
C GLY A 130 -9.08 9.91 2.65
N LYS A 131 -8.67 10.89 3.45
CA LYS A 131 -8.20 10.69 4.82
C LYS A 131 -9.38 10.52 5.77
N THR A 132 -9.25 9.57 6.69
CA THR A 132 -10.34 9.15 7.60
C THR A 132 -9.84 9.15 9.04
N VAL A 133 -10.74 9.49 9.97
CA VAL A 133 -10.56 9.32 11.41
C VAL A 133 -11.73 8.52 11.97
N ALA A 134 -11.47 7.52 12.80
CA ALA A 134 -12.54 6.82 13.52
C ALA A 134 -12.93 7.56 14.78
N VAL A 135 -14.17 7.37 15.24
CA VAL A 135 -14.67 8.05 16.42
C VAL A 135 -15.55 7.14 17.28
N GLN A 136 -15.31 7.19 18.59
CA GLN A 136 -16.23 6.70 19.61
C GLN A 136 -16.79 7.90 20.39
N ILE A 137 -18.11 8.00 20.45
CA ILE A 137 -18.87 9.11 21.01
C ILE A 137 -19.54 8.69 22.33
N LYS A 138 -19.42 9.54 23.34
CA LYS A 138 -20.11 9.37 24.62
C LYS A 138 -20.86 10.63 25.01
N TYR A 139 -22.18 10.57 24.96
CA TYR A 139 -23.05 11.71 25.24
C TYR A 139 -23.66 11.69 26.66
N GLY A 140 -23.51 12.80 27.38
CA GLY A 140 -24.22 13.10 28.62
C GLY A 140 -23.35 13.64 29.76
N GLU A 141 -23.97 14.42 30.65
CA GLU A 141 -23.31 15.10 31.79
C GLU A 141 -22.54 14.15 32.73
N SER A 142 -22.88 12.85 32.76
CA SER A 142 -22.18 11.87 33.59
C SER A 142 -20.71 11.71 33.23
N TYR A 143 -20.34 11.91 31.96
CA TYR A 143 -18.95 11.79 31.51
C TYR A 143 -18.07 12.97 31.94
N PHE A 144 -18.67 14.05 32.42
CA PHE A 144 -17.99 15.27 32.85
C PHE A 144 -17.78 15.35 34.37
N LYS A 145 -18.28 14.36 35.13
CA LYS A 145 -18.25 14.34 36.60
C LYS A 145 -16.87 13.98 37.17
N GLN A 146 -16.17 13.04 36.54
CA GLN A 146 -14.87 12.60 37.01
C GLN A 146 -13.77 13.44 36.37
N LYS A 147 -13.18 14.33 37.16
CA LYS A 147 -12.09 15.20 36.72
C LYS A 147 -10.74 14.48 36.80
N SER A 148 -9.92 14.66 35.78
CA SER A 148 -8.48 14.42 35.85
C SER A 148 -7.77 15.73 36.21
N HIS A 149 -6.43 15.75 36.22
CA HIS A 149 -5.67 16.97 36.53
C HIS A 149 -6.06 18.17 35.66
N ASN A 150 -6.18 17.96 34.33
CA ASN A 150 -6.47 19.01 33.34
C ASN A 150 -7.63 18.61 32.39
N GLY A 151 -8.59 17.81 32.87
CA GLY A 151 -9.52 17.16 31.97
C GLY A 151 -10.63 16.35 32.63
N PHE A 152 -11.12 15.38 31.87
CA PHE A 152 -12.17 14.44 32.25
C PHE A 152 -11.70 13.01 32.02
N TRP A 153 -12.04 12.11 32.94
CA TRP A 153 -11.76 10.69 32.73
C TRP A 153 -12.76 10.07 31.74
N TYR A 154 -12.26 9.66 30.58
CA TYR A 154 -12.95 8.74 29.69
C TYR A 154 -12.64 7.31 30.12
N THR A 155 -13.67 6.46 30.21
CA THR A 155 -13.50 5.04 30.54
C THR A 155 -13.90 4.15 29.37
N GLY A 156 -13.15 3.10 29.07
CA GLY A 156 -13.42 2.15 27.99
C GLY A 156 -13.43 0.69 28.46
N LYS A 157 -14.08 -0.19 27.70
CA LYS A 157 -14.09 -1.64 27.97
C LYS A 157 -12.89 -2.29 27.29
N THR A 158 -12.21 -3.20 27.99
CA THR A 158 -11.02 -3.91 27.48
C THR A 158 -11.28 -4.67 26.17
N LYS A 159 -12.49 -5.18 25.96
CA LYS A 159 -12.85 -5.96 24.76
C LYS A 159 -12.64 -5.23 23.42
N HIS A 160 -12.57 -3.89 23.43
CA HIS A 160 -12.37 -3.09 22.22
C HIS A 160 -10.90 -2.78 21.93
N LEU A 161 -9.99 -2.96 22.90
CA LEU A 161 -8.59 -2.53 22.74
C LEU A 161 -7.90 -3.20 21.56
N ASN A 162 -8.06 -4.52 21.41
CA ASN A 162 -7.46 -5.23 20.27
C ASN A 162 -8.03 -4.74 18.94
N TYR A 163 -9.32 -4.35 18.90
CA TYR A 163 -9.91 -3.76 17.71
C TYR A 163 -9.33 -2.38 17.42
N TYR A 164 -9.23 -1.51 18.42
CA TYR A 164 -8.68 -0.15 18.27
C TYR A 164 -7.21 -0.14 17.82
N LEU A 165 -6.39 -1.03 18.39
CA LEU A 165 -4.97 -1.14 18.05
C LEU A 165 -4.69 -1.68 16.63
N ASN A 166 -5.71 -2.21 15.95
CA ASN A 166 -5.59 -2.71 14.58
C ASN A 166 -6.32 -1.80 13.56
N LEU A 167 -6.76 -0.61 13.95
CA LEU A 167 -7.30 0.37 13.00
C LEU A 167 -6.16 0.98 12.18
N ASP A 168 -6.36 1.10 10.87
CA ASP A 168 -5.39 1.73 9.93
C ASP A 168 -5.45 3.27 9.95
N PHE A 169 -6.27 3.86 10.82
CA PHE A 169 -6.46 5.30 10.95
C PHE A 169 -6.61 5.70 12.43
N PRO A 170 -6.33 6.98 12.78
CA PRO A 170 -6.47 7.48 14.13
C PRO A 170 -7.89 7.29 14.69
N LEU A 171 -7.99 7.09 16.00
CA LEU A 171 -9.25 6.97 16.72
C LEU A 171 -9.42 8.12 17.71
N LEU A 172 -10.48 8.91 17.57
CA LEU A 172 -10.85 9.92 18.55
C LEU A 172 -11.89 9.38 19.53
N LEU A 173 -11.64 9.62 20.81
CA LEU A 173 -12.58 9.38 21.89
C LEU A 173 -13.21 10.71 22.27
N VAL A 174 -14.50 10.84 22.01
CA VAL A 174 -15.22 12.10 22.14
C VAL A 174 -16.26 12.01 23.26
N ILE A 175 -16.25 12.98 24.15
CA ILE A 175 -17.32 13.19 25.13
C ILE A 175 -18.11 14.45 24.79
N ILE A 176 -19.43 14.38 24.87
CA ILE A 176 -20.33 15.48 24.49
C ILE A 176 -21.36 15.71 25.59
N ASN A 177 -21.62 16.96 25.92
CA ASN A 177 -22.76 17.37 26.75
C ASN A 177 -23.44 18.62 26.18
N SER A 178 -24.30 19.26 26.98
CA SER A 178 -25.01 20.48 26.57
C SER A 178 -24.09 21.70 26.38
N THR A 179 -22.87 21.66 26.92
CA THR A 179 -21.93 22.80 26.93
C THR A 179 -20.84 22.70 25.86
N GLY A 180 -20.59 21.51 25.31
CA GLY A 180 -19.61 21.31 24.25
C GLY A 180 -19.18 19.86 24.07
N ALA A 181 -18.28 19.67 23.11
CA ALA A 181 -17.62 18.42 22.80
C ALA A 181 -16.11 18.53 23.07
N TYR A 182 -15.53 17.48 23.67
CA TYR A 182 -14.11 17.40 23.99
C TYR A 182 -13.57 16.05 23.55
N TRP A 183 -12.29 16.00 23.17
CA TRP A 183 -11.73 14.82 22.53
C TRP A 183 -10.30 14.53 22.95
N VAL A 184 -9.90 13.27 22.75
CA VAL A 184 -8.50 12.82 22.83
C VAL A 184 -8.28 11.74 21.78
N GLU A 185 -7.11 11.73 21.16
CA GLU A 185 -6.67 10.60 20.34
C GLU A 185 -6.45 9.38 21.25
N PHE A 186 -6.93 8.21 20.84
CA PHE A 186 -6.65 6.98 21.54
C PHE A 186 -5.20 6.57 21.32
N ASP A 187 -4.45 6.55 22.42
CA ASP A 187 -3.09 6.04 22.49
C ASP A 187 -3.00 5.12 23.72
N ILE A 188 -2.57 3.87 23.51
CA ILE A 188 -2.49 2.86 24.56
C ILE A 188 -1.53 3.28 25.69
N GLU A 189 -0.46 4.00 25.36
CA GLU A 189 0.55 4.46 26.33
C GLU A 189 -0.01 5.54 27.27
N GLN A 190 -1.08 6.22 26.87
CA GLN A 190 -1.78 7.22 27.69
C GLN A 190 -2.92 6.63 28.53
N THR A 191 -3.11 5.30 28.49
CA THR A 191 -4.19 4.63 29.23
C THR A 191 -3.74 4.07 30.58
N GLU A 192 -4.68 4.08 31.53
CA GLU A 192 -4.52 3.42 32.83
C GLU A 192 -5.53 2.28 32.98
N LYS A 193 -5.06 1.11 33.44
CA LYS A 193 -5.94 -0.02 33.76
C LYS A 193 -6.75 0.28 35.03
N ILE A 194 -8.04 -0.03 34.98
CA ILE A 194 -8.95 0.02 36.13
C ILE A 194 -9.66 -1.32 36.31
N SER A 195 -10.36 -1.49 37.43
CA SER A 195 -11.04 -2.76 37.77
C SER A 195 -12.02 -3.25 36.71
N SER A 196 -12.68 -2.33 36.00
CA SER A 196 -13.71 -2.63 34.99
C SER A 196 -13.35 -2.17 33.58
N GLY A 197 -12.05 -2.04 33.26
CA GLY A 197 -11.59 -1.67 31.93
C GLY A 197 -10.33 -0.83 31.95
N TRP A 198 -10.36 0.30 31.26
CA TRP A 198 -9.27 1.26 31.20
C TRP A 198 -9.83 2.68 31.21
N ARG A 199 -8.95 3.66 31.46
CA ARG A 199 -9.29 5.08 31.37
C ARG A 199 -8.19 5.87 30.67
N ILE A 200 -8.57 7.01 30.09
CA ILE A 200 -7.69 8.00 29.49
C ILE A 200 -8.22 9.38 29.84
N SER A 201 -7.33 10.37 29.97
CA SER A 201 -7.72 11.75 30.28
C SER A 201 -8.06 12.50 28.98
N VAL A 202 -9.29 13.02 28.89
CA VAL A 202 -9.72 13.95 27.83
C VAL A 202 -9.43 15.38 28.29
N PRO A 203 -8.47 16.10 27.69
CA PRO A 203 -8.09 17.44 28.15
C PRO A 203 -9.20 18.47 27.92
N THR A 204 -9.38 19.41 28.85
CA THR A 204 -10.30 20.55 28.64
C THR A 204 -9.83 21.50 27.54
N ALA A 205 -8.53 21.49 27.23
CA ALA A 205 -7.96 22.26 26.12
C ALA A 205 -8.37 21.69 24.75
N ASN A 206 -8.67 20.40 24.67
CA ASN A 206 -9.04 19.72 23.43
C ASN A 206 -10.55 19.81 23.21
N LYS A 207 -11.03 21.03 23.03
CA LYS A 207 -12.41 21.26 22.61
C LYS A 207 -12.53 20.93 21.13
N LEU A 208 -13.58 20.20 20.76
CA LEU A 208 -13.86 19.88 19.37
C LEU A 208 -14.66 21.03 18.75
N ASP A 209 -13.95 21.94 18.10
CA ASP A 209 -14.47 23.09 17.36
C ASP A 209 -13.48 23.50 16.25
N ALA A 210 -13.74 24.61 15.56
CA ALA A 210 -12.88 25.09 14.47
C ALA A 210 -11.39 25.18 14.82
N SER A 211 -11.02 25.43 16.08
CA SER A 211 -9.61 25.49 16.50
C SER A 211 -8.91 24.13 16.50
N SER A 212 -9.66 23.05 16.62
CA SER A 212 -9.13 21.67 16.61
C SER A 212 -8.84 21.13 15.22
N ARG A 213 -9.28 21.85 14.16
CA ARG A 213 -9.26 21.37 12.78
C ARG A 213 -7.84 20.98 12.32
N SER A 214 -6.89 21.91 12.39
CA SER A 214 -5.51 21.67 11.98
C SER A 214 -4.85 20.54 12.77
N VAL A 215 -5.12 20.44 14.09
CA VAL A 215 -4.55 19.39 14.93
C VAL A 215 -5.03 18.01 14.48
N ILE A 216 -6.31 17.86 14.11
CA ILE A 216 -6.87 16.58 13.63
C ILE A 216 -6.42 16.28 12.20
N GLU A 217 -6.25 17.30 11.35
CA GLU A 217 -5.67 17.14 10.00
C GLU A 217 -4.23 16.60 10.08
N ASP A 218 -3.44 17.06 11.05
CA ASP A 218 -2.08 16.55 11.27
C ASP A 218 -2.06 15.07 11.67
N LEU A 219 -3.10 14.57 12.39
CA LEU A 219 -3.20 13.16 12.79
C LEU A 219 -3.31 12.21 11.58
N VAL A 220 -3.96 12.65 10.50
CA VAL A 220 -4.15 11.81 9.30
C VAL A 220 -3.01 11.92 8.28
N GLY A 221 -2.05 12.81 8.54
CA GLY A 221 -0.89 13.08 7.70
C GLY A 221 -1.22 13.73 6.35
N GLU A 222 -0.17 14.00 5.57
CA GLU A 222 -0.26 14.78 4.34
C GLU A 222 -1.20 14.17 3.27
N VAL A 223 -1.92 15.06 2.59
CA VAL A 223 -2.75 14.76 1.41
C VAL A 223 -1.92 15.06 0.16
N GLN A 224 -1.75 14.07 -0.70
CA GLN A 224 -0.94 14.18 -1.90
C GLN A 224 -1.81 14.16 -3.15
N ASP A 225 -1.57 15.12 -4.07
CA ASP A 225 -2.14 15.08 -5.42
C ASP A 225 -1.26 14.20 -6.32
N TYR A 226 -1.74 13.00 -6.60
CA TYR A 226 -1.03 12.04 -7.45
C TYR A 226 -1.22 12.27 -8.96
N LYS A 227 -2.04 13.23 -9.38
CA LYS A 227 -2.39 13.41 -10.81
C LYS A 227 -1.15 13.71 -11.65
N ALA A 228 -0.34 14.69 -11.27
CA ALA A 228 0.87 15.06 -12.01
C ALA A 228 1.84 13.88 -12.13
N HIS A 229 1.98 13.09 -11.05
CA HIS A 229 2.78 11.88 -11.03
C HIS A 229 2.24 10.81 -11.99
N ILE A 230 0.93 10.56 -11.99
CA ILE A 230 0.28 9.60 -12.90
C ILE A 230 0.44 10.03 -14.36
N GLU A 231 0.23 11.31 -14.67
CA GLU A 231 0.37 11.85 -16.03
C GLU A 231 1.81 11.72 -16.53
N ALA A 232 2.80 12.06 -15.71
CA ALA A 232 4.21 11.85 -16.04
C ALA A 232 4.50 10.36 -16.27
N LYS A 233 3.99 9.48 -15.40
CA LYS A 233 4.15 8.02 -15.55
C LYS A 233 3.61 7.55 -16.90
N TRP A 234 2.38 7.92 -17.25
CA TRP A 234 1.74 7.52 -18.50
C TRP A 234 2.45 8.07 -19.73
N TYR A 235 2.93 9.32 -19.66
CA TYR A 235 3.73 9.90 -20.73
C TYR A 235 5.00 9.09 -21.00
N TYR A 236 5.76 8.71 -19.96
CA TYR A 236 6.95 7.88 -20.13
C TYR A 236 6.64 6.47 -20.61
N ASP A 237 5.55 5.88 -20.11
CA ASP A 237 5.12 4.56 -20.58
C ASP A 237 4.75 4.59 -22.06
N ASP A 238 4.03 5.62 -22.53
CA ASP A 238 3.74 5.82 -23.96
C ASP A 238 5.03 6.01 -24.78
N LEU A 239 5.96 6.82 -24.27
CA LEU A 239 7.24 7.08 -24.94
C LEU A 239 8.05 5.80 -25.10
N MET A 240 8.12 4.96 -24.06
CA MET A 240 8.82 3.66 -24.10
C MET A 240 8.10 2.65 -25.00
N LYS A 241 6.76 2.58 -24.93
CA LYS A 241 5.97 1.59 -25.67
C LYS A 241 5.90 1.88 -27.16
N ASN A 242 5.59 3.13 -27.52
CA ASN A 242 5.09 3.48 -28.83
C ASN A 242 6.08 4.32 -29.65
N LYS A 243 7.02 5.01 -29.00
CA LYS A 243 7.91 5.98 -29.67
C LYS A 243 9.37 5.54 -29.67
N ALA A 244 9.84 4.83 -28.64
CA ALA A 244 11.23 4.42 -28.52
C ALA A 244 11.52 3.12 -29.30
N SER A 245 12.51 3.20 -30.19
CA SER A 245 13.12 2.03 -30.83
C SER A 245 14.17 1.36 -29.94
N ILE A 246 14.95 2.20 -29.25
CA ILE A 246 15.95 1.84 -28.24
C ILE A 246 15.79 2.83 -27.09
N ILE A 247 15.99 2.32 -25.87
CA ILE A 247 15.96 3.05 -24.61
C ILE A 247 17.38 3.02 -24.04
N LEU A 248 18.04 4.17 -24.07
CA LEU A 248 19.35 4.40 -23.47
C LEU A 248 19.16 4.71 -21.98
N PHE A 249 19.62 3.82 -21.12
CA PHE A 249 19.61 3.99 -19.67
C PHE A 249 21.00 4.47 -19.22
N ASP A 250 21.11 5.77 -18.94
CA ASP A 250 22.34 6.43 -18.48
C ASP A 250 22.51 6.24 -16.97
N ILE A 251 23.56 5.52 -16.57
CA ILE A 251 23.98 5.40 -15.18
C ILE A 251 24.86 6.60 -14.84
N SER A 252 24.46 7.37 -13.82
CA SER A 252 25.18 8.60 -13.47
C SER A 252 26.53 8.32 -12.81
N ARG A 253 27.44 9.29 -12.89
CA ARG A 253 28.75 9.23 -12.23
C ARG A 253 28.62 9.01 -10.72
N GLU A 254 27.63 9.62 -10.09
CA GLU A 254 27.39 9.49 -8.64
C GLU A 254 26.95 8.07 -8.25
N ALA A 255 26.20 7.38 -9.13
CA ALA A 255 25.79 6.00 -8.89
C ALA A 255 27.01 5.08 -8.86
N PHE A 256 27.97 5.25 -9.77
CA PHE A 256 29.25 4.54 -9.74
C PHE A 256 30.04 4.90 -8.47
N LYS A 257 30.20 6.19 -8.17
CA LYS A 257 31.05 6.67 -7.06
C LYS A 257 30.57 6.18 -5.71
N ASN A 258 29.25 6.12 -5.53
CA ASN A 258 28.63 5.72 -4.27
C ASN A 258 28.25 4.24 -4.24
N MET A 259 28.51 3.49 -5.32
CA MET A 259 28.03 2.11 -5.48
C MET A 259 26.51 1.96 -5.29
N ASP A 260 25.76 3.00 -5.67
CA ASP A 260 24.31 3.04 -5.49
C ASP A 260 23.58 2.46 -6.71
N ILE A 261 23.29 1.16 -6.62
CA ILE A 261 22.53 0.42 -7.65
C ILE A 261 21.02 0.67 -7.60
N SER A 262 20.52 1.41 -6.61
CA SER A 262 19.08 1.47 -6.28
C SER A 262 18.25 2.05 -7.42
N TYR A 263 18.76 3.08 -8.11
CA TYR A 263 18.06 3.69 -9.24
C TYR A 263 17.92 2.73 -10.42
N THR A 264 18.99 1.99 -10.76
CA THR A 264 18.95 0.98 -11.83
C THR A 264 18.01 -0.16 -11.49
N VAL A 265 18.06 -0.67 -10.25
CA VAL A 265 17.15 -1.72 -9.79
C VAL A 265 15.69 -1.25 -9.85
N ARG A 266 15.40 -0.02 -9.40
CA ARG A 266 14.05 0.58 -9.50
C ARG A 266 13.58 0.70 -10.95
N PHE A 267 14.46 1.08 -11.87
CA PHE A 267 14.12 1.16 -13.29
C PHE A 267 13.68 -0.21 -13.85
N PHE A 268 14.44 -1.28 -13.60
CA PHE A 268 14.06 -2.61 -14.06
C PHE A 268 12.79 -3.13 -13.37
N ASN A 269 12.63 -2.90 -12.06
CA ASN A 269 11.41 -3.27 -11.34
C ASN A 269 10.17 -2.55 -11.91
N ARG A 270 10.31 -1.29 -12.34
CA ARG A 270 9.23 -0.56 -12.99
C ARG A 270 8.81 -1.21 -14.30
N LEU A 271 9.77 -1.66 -15.13
CA LEU A 271 9.44 -2.35 -16.39
C LEU A 271 8.60 -3.60 -16.12
N LEU A 272 8.86 -4.29 -15.02
CA LEU A 272 8.16 -5.51 -14.62
C LEU A 272 6.78 -5.26 -14.02
N GLY A 273 6.52 -4.07 -13.48
CA GLY A 273 5.24 -3.71 -12.85
C GLY A 273 4.06 -3.57 -13.83
N ASN A 274 4.31 -3.64 -15.14
CA ASN A 274 3.27 -3.60 -16.17
C ASN A 274 3.65 -4.55 -17.31
N ASP A 275 2.93 -5.65 -17.47
CA ASP A 275 3.28 -6.70 -18.45
C ASP A 275 3.30 -6.17 -19.90
N SER A 276 2.38 -5.27 -20.23
CA SER A 276 2.37 -4.60 -21.54
C SER A 276 3.62 -3.73 -21.74
N LEU A 277 4.11 -3.04 -20.71
CA LEU A 277 5.38 -2.30 -20.77
C LEU A 277 6.57 -3.24 -20.91
N ALA A 278 6.63 -4.30 -20.10
CA ALA A 278 7.68 -5.30 -20.18
C ALA A 278 7.80 -5.87 -21.60
N LEU A 279 6.68 -6.34 -22.17
CA LEU A 279 6.60 -6.86 -23.54
C LEU A 279 7.12 -5.86 -24.58
N HIS A 280 6.67 -4.60 -24.50
CA HIS A 280 7.10 -3.57 -25.44
C HIS A 280 8.57 -3.17 -25.28
N CYS A 281 9.18 -3.40 -24.12
CA CYS A 281 10.59 -3.11 -23.84
C CYS A 281 11.53 -4.29 -24.13
N GLN A 282 11.01 -5.43 -24.63
CA GLN A 282 11.83 -6.57 -25.03
C GLN A 282 12.93 -6.15 -26.02
N GLY A 283 14.19 -6.41 -25.67
CA GLY A 283 15.34 -6.10 -26.51
C GLY A 283 15.56 -4.62 -26.81
N LYS A 284 15.07 -3.70 -25.96
CA LYS A 284 15.20 -2.25 -26.17
C LYS A 284 16.13 -1.54 -25.19
N ILE A 285 16.52 -2.16 -24.09
CA ILE A 285 17.22 -1.48 -22.99
C ILE A 285 18.74 -1.55 -23.18
N GLU A 286 19.34 -0.42 -23.55
CA GLU A 286 20.78 -0.26 -23.65
C GLU A 286 21.31 0.49 -22.43
N ILE A 287 22.17 -0.13 -21.62
CA ILE A 287 22.91 0.56 -20.57
C ILE A 287 24.05 1.36 -21.21
N MET A 288 24.15 2.62 -20.80
CA MET A 288 25.25 3.49 -21.17
C MET A 288 25.61 4.39 -19.99
N THR A 289 26.70 5.13 -20.13
CA THR A 289 27.01 6.21 -19.22
C THR A 289 27.76 7.30 -19.96
N SER A 290 27.36 8.55 -19.74
CA SER A 290 28.12 9.72 -20.20
C SER A 290 29.21 10.14 -19.19
N ALA A 291 29.26 9.47 -18.03
CA ALA A 291 30.16 9.84 -16.94
C ALA A 291 31.63 9.79 -17.39
N TYR A 292 32.02 8.83 -18.22
CA TYR A 292 33.42 8.56 -18.57
C TYR A 292 33.77 8.91 -20.02
N ASP A 293 33.02 9.81 -20.67
CA ASP A 293 33.23 10.16 -22.09
C ASP A 293 34.64 10.72 -22.40
N ALA A 294 35.32 11.30 -21.40
CA ALA A 294 36.69 11.80 -21.51
C ALA A 294 37.77 10.78 -21.09
N ASP A 295 37.37 9.62 -20.55
CA ASP A 295 38.29 8.54 -20.17
C ASP A 295 38.66 7.74 -21.44
N PRO A 296 39.94 7.55 -21.76
CA PRO A 296 40.36 6.83 -22.96
C PRO A 296 40.16 5.31 -22.86
N ARG A 297 39.86 4.78 -21.67
CA ARG A 297 39.63 3.34 -21.45
C ARG A 297 38.21 2.94 -21.83
N GLU A 298 38.04 1.68 -22.19
CA GLU A 298 36.68 1.12 -22.32
C GLU A 298 36.01 1.00 -20.95
N LEU A 299 34.69 1.11 -20.88
CA LEU A 299 33.94 1.11 -19.61
C LEU A 299 34.24 -0.13 -18.74
N TYR A 300 34.41 -1.30 -19.37
CA TYR A 300 34.72 -2.55 -18.66
C TYR A 300 36.17 -2.63 -18.15
N GLU A 301 37.03 -1.65 -18.45
CA GLU A 301 38.38 -1.53 -17.90
C GLU A 301 38.45 -0.59 -16.69
N ILE A 302 37.37 0.15 -16.41
CA ILE A 302 37.28 1.07 -15.28
C ILE A 302 36.80 0.30 -14.06
N GLN A 303 37.65 0.15 -13.04
CA GLN A 303 37.37 -0.68 -11.86
C GLN A 303 36.03 -0.35 -11.19
N GLU A 304 35.73 0.94 -11.00
CA GLU A 304 34.47 1.41 -10.39
C GLU A 304 33.23 0.97 -11.19
N VAL A 305 33.30 0.99 -12.52
CA VAL A 305 32.24 0.49 -13.39
C VAL A 305 32.09 -1.03 -13.26
N ARG A 306 33.22 -1.75 -13.19
CA ARG A 306 33.22 -3.21 -13.02
C ARG A 306 32.56 -3.60 -11.70
N ASP A 307 32.96 -2.98 -10.61
CA ASP A 307 32.44 -3.26 -9.27
C ASP A 307 30.93 -2.98 -9.23
N TYR A 308 30.48 -1.86 -9.82
CA TYR A 308 29.06 -1.51 -9.86
C TYR A 308 28.24 -2.56 -10.62
N ILE A 309 28.72 -2.95 -11.80
CA ILE A 309 28.04 -3.94 -12.65
C ILE A 309 28.03 -5.32 -11.99
N ALA A 310 29.13 -5.72 -11.32
CA ALA A 310 29.21 -6.97 -10.58
C ALA A 310 28.21 -7.04 -9.41
N GLN A 311 27.89 -5.91 -8.77
CA GLN A 311 26.82 -5.85 -7.76
C GLN A 311 25.42 -5.85 -8.37
N LEU A 312 25.24 -5.20 -9.52
CA LEU A 312 23.94 -5.03 -10.16
C LEU A 312 23.44 -6.30 -10.84
N GLU A 313 24.32 -6.99 -11.58
CA GLU A 313 23.98 -8.15 -12.41
C GLU A 313 23.18 -9.22 -11.66
N PRO A 314 23.58 -9.70 -10.45
CA PRO A 314 22.85 -10.77 -9.77
C PRO A 314 21.47 -10.33 -9.25
N ILE A 315 21.21 -9.02 -9.15
CA ILE A 315 19.96 -8.46 -8.65
C ILE A 315 18.95 -8.27 -9.79
N VAL A 316 19.41 -7.78 -10.96
CA VAL A 316 18.55 -7.62 -12.14
C VAL A 316 18.55 -8.90 -12.97
N LYS A 317 17.47 -9.67 -12.94
CA LYS A 317 17.46 -11.05 -13.45
C LYS A 317 17.12 -11.21 -14.95
N TYR A 318 16.75 -10.14 -15.63
CA TYR A 318 16.05 -10.23 -16.92
C TYR A 318 16.83 -9.60 -18.08
N TRP A 319 18.17 -9.60 -18.00
CA TRP A 319 19.03 -9.00 -19.03
C TRP A 319 18.78 -9.58 -20.41
N PHE A 320 18.67 -10.90 -20.52
CA PHE A 320 18.43 -11.60 -21.80
C PHE A 320 17.08 -11.24 -22.44
N PHE A 321 16.11 -10.78 -21.66
CA PHE A 321 14.83 -10.34 -22.20
C PHE A 321 14.86 -8.87 -22.63
N PHE A 322 15.47 -7.99 -21.83
CA PHE A 322 15.42 -6.54 -22.04
C PHE A 322 16.56 -5.99 -22.89
N ALA A 323 17.75 -6.59 -22.81
CA ALA A 323 18.92 -6.08 -23.50
C ALA A 323 18.81 -6.38 -25.00
N PRO A 324 19.18 -5.41 -25.85
CA PRO A 324 19.22 -5.63 -27.27
C PRO A 324 20.32 -6.64 -27.66
N THR A 325 20.05 -7.42 -28.70
CA THR A 325 20.97 -8.42 -29.27
C THR A 325 21.46 -8.05 -30.67
N HIS A 326 21.31 -6.78 -31.09
CA HIS A 326 21.93 -6.32 -32.33
C HIS A 326 23.45 -6.24 -32.14
N LEU A 327 24.25 -6.53 -33.18
CA LEU A 327 25.71 -6.68 -33.04
C LEU A 327 26.43 -5.44 -32.48
N LYS A 328 25.83 -4.24 -32.63
CA LYS A 328 26.38 -2.99 -32.09
C LYS A 328 25.99 -2.69 -30.64
N SER A 329 25.12 -3.50 -30.02
CA SER A 329 24.71 -3.33 -28.62
C SER A 329 25.90 -3.56 -27.71
N ALA A 330 26.05 -2.75 -26.68
CA ALA A 330 27.13 -2.84 -25.71
C ALA A 330 26.69 -3.52 -24.40
N THR A 331 25.40 -3.54 -24.08
CA THR A 331 24.89 -3.91 -22.75
C THR A 331 25.29 -5.32 -22.31
N LEU A 332 24.97 -6.34 -23.10
CA LEU A 332 25.32 -7.73 -22.75
C LEU A 332 26.84 -7.92 -22.69
N ARG A 333 27.59 -7.27 -23.59
CA ARG A 333 29.06 -7.29 -23.58
C ARG A 333 29.63 -6.61 -22.34
N LEU A 334 29.07 -5.48 -21.92
CA LEU A 334 29.48 -4.74 -20.72
C LEU A 334 29.23 -5.56 -19.46
N LEU A 335 28.01 -6.12 -19.31
CA LEU A 335 27.65 -6.99 -18.20
C LEU A 335 28.64 -8.16 -18.09
N LEU A 336 28.85 -8.85 -19.21
CA LEU A 336 29.71 -10.02 -19.25
C LEU A 336 31.17 -9.70 -18.94
N LEU A 337 31.74 -8.67 -19.57
CA LEU A 337 33.14 -8.30 -19.39
C LEU A 337 33.42 -7.76 -17.98
N CYS A 338 32.49 -7.01 -17.38
CA CYS A 338 32.64 -6.48 -16.04
C CYS A 338 32.53 -7.56 -14.95
N ALA A 339 31.53 -8.44 -15.05
CA ALA A 339 31.22 -9.37 -13.96
C ALA A 339 31.95 -10.73 -14.07
N TYR A 340 32.38 -11.15 -15.27
CA TYR A 340 32.81 -12.54 -15.50
C TYR A 340 34.17 -12.71 -16.20
N PHE A 341 34.84 -11.61 -16.56
CA PHE A 341 36.15 -11.65 -17.23
C PHE A 341 37.23 -11.00 -16.36
N HIS A 342 38.48 -11.45 -16.50
CA HIS A 342 39.65 -10.83 -15.86
C HIS A 342 40.76 -10.59 -16.89
N LYS A 343 41.69 -9.67 -16.61
CA LYS A 343 42.93 -9.55 -17.38
C LYS A 343 43.91 -10.63 -16.91
N ASP A 344 44.44 -11.40 -17.86
CA ASP A 344 45.53 -12.33 -17.58
C ASP A 344 46.89 -11.61 -17.53
N SER A 345 47.98 -12.37 -17.36
CA SER A 345 49.35 -11.84 -17.33
C SER A 345 49.77 -11.13 -18.61
N ASP A 346 49.13 -11.44 -19.74
CA ASP A 346 49.42 -10.86 -21.06
C ASP A 346 48.51 -9.65 -21.35
N GLY A 347 47.67 -9.26 -20.40
CA GLY A 347 46.71 -8.16 -20.53
C GLY A 347 45.48 -8.50 -21.36
N LEU A 348 45.29 -9.77 -21.73
CA LEU A 348 44.14 -10.25 -22.47
C LEU A 348 42.96 -10.53 -21.54
N TRP A 349 41.76 -10.13 -21.97
CA TRP A 349 40.53 -10.41 -21.24
C TRP A 349 40.13 -11.87 -21.43
N LYS A 350 40.15 -12.66 -20.34
CA LYS A 350 39.77 -14.07 -20.34
C LYS A 350 38.56 -14.33 -19.42
N PRO A 351 37.64 -15.21 -19.84
CA PRO A 351 36.51 -15.59 -19.01
C PRO A 351 36.99 -16.37 -17.78
N ILE A 352 36.34 -16.14 -16.64
CA ILE A 352 36.46 -17.02 -15.49
C ILE A 352 35.56 -18.22 -15.76
N LYS A 353 36.16 -19.35 -16.12
CA LYS A 353 35.47 -20.48 -16.78
C LYS A 353 34.27 -21.02 -16.00
N ARG A 354 34.31 -21.01 -14.67
CA ARG A 354 33.21 -21.46 -13.80
C ARG A 354 32.06 -20.45 -13.83
N ASP A 355 32.39 -19.18 -13.67
CA ASP A 355 31.40 -18.12 -13.48
C ASP A 355 30.70 -17.75 -14.81
N PHE A 356 31.36 -17.93 -15.95
CA PHE A 356 30.72 -17.70 -17.27
C PHE A 356 29.53 -18.65 -17.51
N LYS A 357 29.63 -19.90 -17.06
CA LYS A 357 28.52 -20.84 -17.15
C LYS A 357 27.36 -20.38 -16.25
N ASP A 358 27.68 -19.94 -15.03
CA ASP A 358 26.71 -19.46 -14.05
C ASP A 358 25.96 -18.21 -14.57
N PHE A 359 26.65 -17.31 -15.28
CA PHE A 359 26.03 -16.17 -15.99
C PHE A 359 24.95 -16.62 -16.97
N LEU A 360 25.29 -17.56 -17.86
CA LEU A 360 24.35 -18.06 -18.87
C LEU A 360 23.15 -18.73 -18.20
N GLU A 361 23.39 -19.63 -17.24
CA GLU A 361 22.33 -20.35 -16.55
C GLU A 361 21.38 -19.39 -15.83
N SER A 362 21.91 -18.44 -15.05
CA SER A 362 21.11 -17.45 -14.31
C SER A 362 20.24 -16.60 -15.25
N ASN A 363 20.82 -16.11 -16.34
CA ASN A 363 20.11 -15.23 -17.28
C ASN A 363 19.08 -15.98 -18.14
N PHE A 364 19.32 -17.24 -18.50
CA PHE A 364 18.30 -18.08 -19.16
C PHE A 364 17.17 -18.48 -18.20
N ILE A 365 17.46 -18.75 -16.92
CA ILE A 365 16.42 -18.94 -15.90
C ILE A 365 15.54 -17.69 -15.81
N GLY A 366 16.16 -16.51 -15.77
CA GLY A 366 15.44 -15.23 -15.77
C GLY A 366 14.57 -15.03 -17.01
N LEU A 367 15.13 -15.26 -18.21
CA LEU A 367 14.38 -15.19 -19.47
C LEU A 367 13.18 -16.14 -19.48
N ASN A 368 13.36 -17.40 -19.08
CA ASN A 368 12.30 -18.41 -19.06
C ASN A 368 11.20 -18.04 -18.06
N SER A 369 11.59 -17.60 -16.85
CA SER A 369 10.63 -17.16 -15.83
C SER A 369 9.81 -15.95 -16.31
N LEU A 370 10.43 -14.97 -16.96
CA LEU A 370 9.71 -13.79 -17.45
C LEU A 370 8.83 -14.11 -18.66
N THR A 371 9.31 -14.92 -19.59
CA THR A 371 8.51 -15.32 -20.77
C THR A 371 7.30 -16.14 -20.37
N GLU A 372 7.43 -17.05 -19.40
CA GLU A 372 6.31 -17.78 -18.80
C GLU A 372 5.30 -16.82 -18.14
N ARG A 373 5.78 -15.91 -17.29
CA ARG A 373 4.93 -14.90 -16.63
C ARG A 373 4.15 -14.04 -17.62
N LEU A 374 4.78 -13.65 -18.74
CA LEU A 374 4.18 -12.82 -19.78
C LEU A 374 3.33 -13.61 -20.79
N GLY A 375 3.21 -14.93 -20.64
CA GLY A 375 2.46 -15.79 -21.57
C GLY A 375 3.06 -15.85 -22.98
N ILE A 376 4.37 -15.64 -23.11
CA ILE A 376 5.09 -15.71 -24.39
C ILE A 376 5.23 -17.18 -24.81
N SER A 377 4.96 -17.47 -26.08
CA SER A 377 5.05 -18.84 -26.61
C SER A 377 6.48 -19.39 -26.55
N GLN A 378 6.61 -20.71 -26.43
CA GLN A 378 7.91 -21.38 -26.45
C GLN A 378 8.69 -21.08 -27.74
N GLU A 379 8.01 -21.01 -28.88
CA GLU A 379 8.62 -20.63 -30.16
C GLU A 379 9.22 -19.23 -30.12
N ARG A 380 8.51 -18.26 -29.52
CA ARG A 380 9.03 -16.90 -29.40
C ARG A 380 10.19 -16.81 -28.39
N ASN A 381 10.12 -17.54 -27.28
CA ASN A 381 11.23 -17.63 -26.33
C ASN A 381 12.49 -18.25 -26.99
N LYS A 382 12.30 -19.30 -27.80
CA LYS A 382 13.38 -19.92 -28.58
C LYS A 382 14.05 -18.92 -29.52
N GLN A 383 13.27 -18.10 -30.25
CA GLN A 383 13.82 -17.04 -31.11
C GLN A 383 14.65 -16.01 -30.34
N ILE A 384 14.21 -15.61 -29.14
CA ILE A 384 14.99 -14.70 -28.28
C ILE A 384 16.32 -15.38 -27.87
N SER A 385 16.25 -16.64 -27.47
CA SER A 385 17.41 -17.44 -27.08
C SER A 385 18.42 -17.59 -28.21
N GLU A 386 17.97 -17.90 -29.43
CA GLU A 386 18.82 -18.01 -30.62
C GLU A 386 19.50 -16.67 -30.95
N ALA A 387 18.80 -15.54 -30.83
CA ALA A 387 19.39 -14.22 -31.03
C ALA A 387 20.48 -13.91 -29.99
N ILE A 388 20.30 -14.32 -28.73
CA ILE A 388 21.32 -14.18 -27.68
C ILE A 388 22.55 -15.04 -28.00
N PHE A 389 22.36 -16.31 -28.39
CA PHE A 389 23.46 -17.19 -28.77
C PHE A 389 24.25 -16.64 -29.97
N ALA A 390 23.56 -16.16 -31.01
CA ALA A 390 24.20 -15.55 -32.17
C ALA A 390 25.02 -14.31 -31.79
N TYR A 391 24.48 -13.45 -30.92
CA TYR A 391 25.21 -12.30 -30.39
C TYR A 391 26.46 -12.72 -29.59
N LEU A 392 26.32 -13.65 -28.66
CA LEU A 392 27.44 -14.09 -27.82
C LEU A 392 28.53 -14.79 -28.63
N ASN A 393 28.16 -15.65 -29.59
CA ASN A 393 29.11 -16.34 -30.46
C ASN A 393 29.87 -15.36 -31.38
N HIS A 394 29.22 -14.28 -31.83
CA HIS A 394 29.91 -13.26 -32.64
C HIS A 394 30.98 -12.50 -31.84
N HIS A 395 30.70 -12.20 -30.57
CA HIS A 395 31.59 -11.36 -29.74
C HIS A 395 32.60 -12.15 -28.90
N PHE A 396 32.33 -13.41 -28.60
CA PHE A 396 33.11 -14.22 -27.64
C PHE A 396 33.37 -15.66 -28.10
N GLY A 397 32.88 -16.06 -29.27
CA GLY A 397 33.03 -17.41 -29.84
C GLY A 397 34.30 -17.64 -30.62
#